data_AF-A0A131Z5Y9-F1
#
_entry.id   AF-A0A131Z5Y9-F1
#
_cell.length_a   1.000
_cell.length_b   1.000
_cell.length_c   1.000
_cell.angle_alpha   90.00
_cell.angle_beta   90.00
_cell.angle_gamma   90.00
#
_symmetry.space_group_name_H-M   'P 1'
#
loop_
_entity.id
_entity.type
_entity.pdbx_description
1 polymer ?
#
loop_
_entity_poly.entity_id
_entity_poly.type
_entity_poly.pdbx_seq_one_letter_code
_entity_poly.pdbx_strand_id
1 'polypeptide(L)'
;MHHYISILFLCVMGAKETYQYTIIPMGNPAPYDLGKSKCDLPVPVQPTCKGVGPLQKRYSYHNGTGKCVLVELPTCFSANGNIFHSRKNCLDLCNSQSACLKPGDKKIKDLHYRYNKDKDTCEFIIPKGHKRRLQKAIENAFPDEGDCESMCKPKNTSLTSVP
;
A
#
# COMPACT_ATOMS: atom_id res chain seq x y z
N MET A 1 -41.03 -48.79 67.45
CA MET A 1 -39.72 -49.41 67.73
C MET A 1 -38.75 -48.99 66.64
N HIS A 2 -37.65 -48.31 67.03
CA HIS A 2 -36.34 -48.23 66.34
C HIS A 2 -36.26 -47.54 64.96
N HIS A 3 -35.28 -46.70 64.61
CA HIS A 3 -34.13 -46.10 65.30
C HIS A 3 -33.68 -44.85 64.51
N TYR A 4 -33.19 -43.86 65.26
CA TYR A 4 -32.42 -42.66 64.91
C TYR A 4 -31.41 -42.75 63.75
N ILE A 5 -31.19 -41.60 63.08
CA ILE A 5 -29.90 -40.92 62.71
C ILE A 5 -30.36 -39.61 62.03
N SER A 6 -30.32 -38.40 62.60
CA SER A 6 -29.25 -37.56 63.16
C SER A 6 -28.21 -37.07 62.14
N ILE A 7 -28.11 -35.72 62.05
CA ILE A 7 -26.99 -34.90 61.52
C ILE A 7 -27.01 -34.78 59.96
N LEU A 8 -26.95 -33.62 59.27
CA LEU A 8 -25.90 -32.59 59.26
C LEU A 8 -26.34 -31.37 58.40
N PHE A 9 -26.18 -30.18 58.98
CA PHE A 9 -25.42 -29.04 58.43
C PHE A 9 -26.01 -28.08 57.39
N LEU A 10 -26.00 -26.81 57.84
CA LEU A 10 -25.43 -25.63 57.20
C LEU A 10 -26.16 -24.99 56.01
N CYS A 11 -26.69 -23.80 56.33
CA CYS A 11 -26.48 -22.55 55.61
C CYS A 11 -25.67 -22.65 54.31
N VAL A 12 -26.32 -22.39 53.18
CA VAL A 12 -25.64 -21.70 52.08
C VAL A 12 -26.48 -20.48 51.75
N MET A 13 -25.99 -19.34 52.25
CA MET A 13 -26.41 -18.03 51.83
C MET A 13 -26.22 -17.93 50.32
N GLY A 14 -27.33 -17.88 49.57
CA GLY A 14 -27.30 -17.52 48.16
C GLY A 14 -27.01 -16.04 48.02
N ALA A 15 -25.74 -15.65 48.12
CA ALA A 15 -25.27 -14.35 47.66
C ALA A 15 -25.56 -14.28 46.15
N LYS A 16 -26.47 -13.40 45.75
CA LYS A 16 -26.64 -13.00 44.35
C LYS A 16 -25.46 -12.10 44.00
N GLU A 17 -24.30 -12.70 43.75
CA GLU A 17 -23.25 -12.02 43.00
C GLU A 17 -23.67 -12.02 41.53
N THR A 18 -24.29 -10.92 41.12
CA THR A 18 -24.36 -10.55 39.73
C THR A 18 -22.92 -10.38 39.24
N TYR A 19 -22.38 -11.43 38.64
CA TYR A 19 -21.23 -11.34 37.74
C TYR A 19 -21.61 -10.42 36.59
N GLN A 20 -21.42 -9.11 36.78
CA GLN A 20 -21.24 -8.20 35.66
C GLN A 20 -19.90 -8.56 35.06
N TYR A 21 -19.92 -9.50 34.12
CA TYR A 21 -18.83 -9.62 33.16
C TYR A 21 -18.89 -8.32 32.36
N THR A 22 -18.08 -7.34 32.75
CA THR A 22 -17.76 -6.20 31.90
C THR A 22 -17.10 -6.80 30.68
N ILE A 23 -17.89 -7.06 29.64
CA ILE A 23 -17.37 -7.29 28.30
C ILE A 23 -16.67 -5.98 27.99
N ILE A 24 -15.36 -5.93 28.22
CA ILE A 24 -14.50 -4.96 27.55
C ILE A 24 -14.84 -5.18 26.08
N PRO A 25 -15.46 -4.22 25.38
CA PRO A 25 -15.58 -4.34 23.96
C PRO A 25 -14.14 -4.38 23.47
N MET A 26 -13.65 -5.57 23.13
CA MET A 26 -12.50 -5.71 22.27
C MET A 26 -12.90 -4.89 21.06
N GLY A 27 -12.35 -3.68 20.98
CA GLY A 27 -12.64 -2.74 19.92
C GLY A 27 -12.52 -3.53 18.64
N ASN A 28 -13.57 -3.49 17.82
CA ASN A 28 -13.61 -4.15 16.53
C ASN A 28 -12.21 -4.03 15.92
N PRO A 29 -11.43 -5.13 15.76
CA PRO A 29 -10.19 -5.02 15.02
C PRO A 29 -10.63 -4.46 13.68
N ALA A 30 -10.11 -3.27 13.35
CA ALA A 30 -10.37 -2.64 12.07
C ALA A 30 -10.27 -3.74 11.01
N PRO A 31 -11.27 -3.91 10.13
CA PRO A 31 -11.30 -5.02 9.20
C PRO A 31 -9.94 -5.07 8.52
N TYR A 32 -9.18 -6.13 8.80
CA TYR A 32 -7.88 -6.34 8.19
C TYR A 32 -8.17 -6.37 6.69
N ASP A 33 -7.84 -5.27 6.01
CA ASP A 33 -8.16 -5.08 4.62
C ASP A 33 -7.31 -6.07 3.82
N LEU A 34 -7.92 -7.22 3.50
CA LEU A 34 -7.26 -8.36 2.88
C LEU A 34 -6.50 -7.95 1.60
N GLY A 35 -6.93 -6.85 0.95
CA GLY A 35 -6.25 -6.25 -0.18
C GLY A 35 -4.86 -5.68 0.15
N LYS A 36 -4.68 -5.07 1.32
CA LYS A 36 -3.40 -4.44 1.73
C LYS A 36 -2.31 -5.44 2.07
N SER A 37 -2.65 -6.67 2.42
CA SER A 37 -1.65 -7.73 2.68
C SER A 37 -0.71 -7.98 1.49
N LYS A 38 -1.17 -7.68 0.26
CA LYS A 38 -0.36 -7.75 -0.96
C LYS A 38 0.78 -6.73 -0.99
N CYS A 39 0.64 -5.61 -0.28
CA CYS A 39 1.63 -4.54 -0.24
C CYS A 39 2.82 -4.89 0.66
N ASP A 40 2.67 -5.86 1.56
CA ASP A 40 3.74 -6.30 2.46
C ASP A 40 4.61 -7.40 1.86
N LEU A 41 4.15 -8.03 0.77
CA LEU A 41 4.92 -9.05 0.05
C LEU A 41 6.09 -8.41 -0.71
N PRO A 42 7.21 -9.13 -0.90
CA PRO A 42 8.37 -8.60 -1.62
C PRO A 42 8.04 -8.37 -3.10
N VAL A 43 8.77 -7.46 -3.74
CA VAL A 43 8.75 -7.33 -5.20
C VAL A 43 9.22 -8.67 -5.81
N PRO A 44 8.47 -9.29 -6.73
CA PRO A 44 8.87 -10.57 -7.32
C PRO A 44 10.26 -10.49 -7.96
N VAL A 45 11.09 -11.49 -7.65
CA VAL A 45 12.37 -11.69 -8.34
C VAL A 45 12.08 -12.01 -9.80
N GLN A 46 12.84 -11.42 -10.72
CA GLN A 46 12.68 -11.69 -12.16
C GLN A 46 12.97 -13.17 -12.43
N PRO A 47 11.96 -13.97 -12.79
CA PRO A 47 12.11 -15.41 -12.94
C PRO A 47 12.53 -15.76 -14.36
N THR A 48 13.29 -16.84 -14.49
CA THR A 48 13.60 -17.43 -15.78
C THR A 48 12.57 -18.52 -16.09
N CYS A 49 11.85 -18.39 -17.20
CA CYS A 49 11.07 -19.50 -17.74
C CYS A 49 11.93 -20.35 -18.66
N LYS A 50 11.60 -21.65 -18.77
CA LYS A 50 12.13 -22.50 -19.84
C LYS A 50 11.52 -22.05 -21.17
N GLY A 51 12.22 -21.15 -21.86
CA GLY A 51 11.81 -20.57 -23.14
C GLY A 51 11.67 -19.04 -23.08
N VAL A 52 11.96 -18.38 -24.21
CA VAL A 52 11.80 -16.92 -24.37
C VAL A 52 10.32 -16.63 -24.67
N GLY A 53 9.52 -16.51 -23.62
CA GLY A 53 8.15 -16.00 -23.72
C GLY A 53 8.12 -14.47 -23.76
N PRO A 54 7.06 -13.83 -24.27
CA PRO A 54 6.94 -12.39 -24.20
C PRO A 54 6.87 -11.92 -22.74
N LEU A 55 7.52 -10.78 -22.46
CA LEU A 55 7.47 -10.14 -21.15
C LEU A 55 6.20 -9.29 -21.02
N GLN A 56 5.50 -9.44 -19.90
CA GLN A 56 4.38 -8.60 -19.52
C GLN A 56 4.85 -7.52 -18.55
N LYS A 57 4.48 -6.27 -18.86
CA LYS A 57 4.66 -5.14 -17.95
C LYS A 57 3.62 -5.20 -16.83
N ARG A 58 4.11 -5.23 -15.60
CA ARG A 58 3.31 -5.23 -14.38
C ARG A 58 3.91 -4.26 -13.36
N TYR A 59 3.16 -3.96 -12.31
CA TYR A 59 3.63 -3.08 -11.25
C TYR A 59 3.61 -3.83 -9.92
N SER A 60 4.62 -3.59 -9.09
CA SER A 60 4.76 -4.20 -7.77
C SER A 60 5.08 -3.12 -6.75
N TYR A 61 4.48 -3.18 -5.56
CA TYR A 61 4.73 -2.22 -4.50
C TYR A 61 6.00 -2.57 -3.75
N HIS A 62 6.93 -1.62 -3.66
CA HIS A 62 8.15 -1.74 -2.88
C HIS A 62 7.96 -1.03 -1.55
N ASN A 63 7.63 -1.78 -0.50
CA ASN A 63 7.27 -1.25 0.82
C ASN A 63 8.35 -0.32 1.40
N GLY A 64 9.63 -0.71 1.31
CA GLY A 64 10.74 0.08 1.84
C GLY A 64 10.94 1.46 1.21
N THR A 65 10.42 1.68 -0.02
CA THR A 65 10.51 3.00 -0.68
C THR A 65 9.16 3.70 -0.77
N GLY A 66 8.06 3.01 -0.45
CA GLY A 66 6.71 3.51 -0.65
C GLY A 66 6.32 3.71 -2.12
N LYS A 67 7.03 3.06 -3.06
CA LYS A 67 6.85 3.26 -4.51
C LYS A 67 6.35 2.00 -5.19
N CYS A 68 5.50 2.16 -6.18
CA CYS A 68 5.17 1.09 -7.12
C CYS A 68 6.21 1.08 -8.24
N VAL A 69 6.90 -0.04 -8.45
CA VAL A 69 7.94 -0.22 -9.47
C VAL A 69 7.44 -1.02 -10.66
N LEU A 70 7.93 -0.70 -11.87
CA LEU A 70 7.70 -1.52 -13.05
C LEU A 70 8.52 -2.81 -12.96
N VAL A 71 7.86 -3.94 -13.13
CA VAL A 71 8.46 -5.27 -13.29
C VAL A 71 8.06 -5.85 -14.64
N GLU A 72 8.99 -6.54 -15.28
CA GLU A 72 8.76 -7.26 -16.52
C GLU A 72 8.80 -8.75 -16.21
N LEU A 73 7.64 -9.41 -16.34
CA LEU A 73 7.47 -10.81 -15.95
C LEU A 73 7.18 -11.65 -17.19
N PRO A 74 7.82 -12.82 -17.36
CA PRO A 74 7.41 -13.78 -18.38
C PRO A 74 5.94 -14.18 -18.21
N THR A 75 5.23 -14.41 -19.32
CA THR A 75 3.80 -14.82 -19.28
C THR A 75 3.54 -16.13 -18.53
N CYS A 76 4.53 -17.00 -18.49
CA CYS A 76 4.55 -18.29 -17.79
C CYS A 76 4.76 -18.17 -16.28
N PHE A 77 5.09 -16.98 -15.77
CA PHE A 77 5.33 -16.80 -14.35
C PHE A 77 4.05 -16.42 -13.60
N SER A 78 3.72 -17.21 -12.60
CA SER A 78 2.74 -16.84 -11.58
C SER A 78 3.45 -16.11 -10.44
N ALA A 79 3.24 -14.80 -10.36
CA ALA A 79 3.84 -13.98 -9.34
C ALA A 79 3.15 -14.14 -7.98
N ASN A 80 3.80 -13.61 -6.94
CA ASN A 80 3.13 -13.43 -5.66
C ASN A 80 1.97 -12.41 -5.78
N GLY A 81 1.16 -12.27 -4.73
CA GLY A 81 0.02 -11.36 -4.74
C GLY A 81 0.35 -9.88 -4.96
N ASN A 82 1.61 -9.45 -4.89
CA ASN A 82 2.08 -8.07 -5.08
C ASN A 82 2.31 -7.73 -6.55
N ILE A 83 1.27 -7.92 -7.36
CA ILE A 83 1.28 -7.61 -8.79
C ILE A 83 -0.01 -6.91 -9.20
N PHE A 84 0.18 -5.79 -9.91
CA PHE A 84 -0.87 -4.90 -10.34
C PHE A 84 -0.80 -4.66 -11.84
N HIS A 85 -1.97 -4.44 -12.44
CA HIS A 85 -2.12 -4.16 -13.87
C HIS A 85 -1.72 -2.74 -14.24
N SER A 86 -1.85 -1.80 -13.30
CA SER A 86 -1.49 -0.39 -13.49
C SER A 86 -0.79 0.16 -12.25
N ARG A 87 0.08 1.15 -12.45
CA ARG A 87 0.74 1.85 -11.34
C ARG A 87 -0.25 2.59 -10.46
N LYS A 88 -1.30 3.16 -11.07
CA LYS A 88 -2.42 3.80 -10.37
C LYS A 88 -3.06 2.84 -9.36
N ASN A 89 -3.45 1.64 -9.79
CA ASN A 89 -4.09 0.67 -8.88
C ASN A 89 -3.14 0.23 -7.76
N CYS A 90 -1.85 0.06 -8.06
CA CYS A 90 -0.84 -0.24 -7.06
C CYS A 90 -0.74 0.87 -6.01
N LEU A 91 -0.65 2.13 -6.43
CA LEU A 91 -0.57 3.27 -5.52
C LEU A 91 -1.87 3.48 -4.75
N ASP A 92 -3.03 3.40 -5.41
CA ASP A 92 -4.33 3.57 -4.75
C ASP A 92 -4.53 2.56 -3.61
N LEU A 93 -4.05 1.32 -3.78
CA LEU A 93 -4.14 0.29 -2.75
C LEU A 93 -3.05 0.40 -1.67
N CYS A 94 -1.79 0.56 -2.09
CA CYS A 94 -0.63 0.42 -1.20
C CYS A 94 -0.08 1.75 -0.66
N ASN A 95 -0.31 2.87 -1.35
CA ASN A 95 0.12 4.20 -0.93
C ASN A 95 -0.83 5.28 -1.46
N SER A 96 -2.07 5.27 -0.96
CA SER A 96 -3.14 6.18 -1.41
C SER A 96 -2.84 7.66 -1.17
N GLN A 97 -1.88 7.97 -0.29
CA GLN A 97 -1.43 9.32 0.02
C GLN A 97 -0.28 9.78 -0.89
N SER A 98 0.17 8.95 -1.83
CA SER A 98 1.26 9.28 -2.75
C SER A 98 1.00 10.60 -3.47
N ALA A 99 2.01 11.46 -3.52
CA ALA A 99 1.95 12.71 -4.28
C ALA A 99 1.59 12.47 -5.75
N CYS A 100 2.03 11.36 -6.32
CA CYS A 100 1.74 10.95 -7.71
C CYS A 100 0.25 10.69 -7.97
N LEU A 101 -0.58 10.51 -6.93
CA LEU A 101 -2.04 10.36 -7.10
C LEU A 101 -2.80 11.69 -7.09
N LYS A 102 -2.14 12.78 -6.67
CA LYS A 102 -2.75 14.11 -6.54
C LYS A 102 -2.91 14.78 -7.92
N PRO A 103 -3.95 15.60 -8.13
CA PRO A 103 -4.19 16.29 -9.42
C PRO A 103 -3.18 17.41 -9.77
N GLY A 104 -2.21 17.69 -8.88
CA GLY A 104 -1.24 18.78 -9.00
C GLY A 104 -1.81 20.13 -8.52
N ASP A 105 -0.95 20.98 -7.95
CA ASP A 105 -1.36 22.28 -7.42
C ASP A 105 -1.45 23.34 -8.53
N LYS A 106 -2.66 23.85 -8.77
CA LYS A 106 -2.95 24.91 -9.75
C LYS A 106 -2.31 26.26 -9.41
N LYS A 107 -1.84 26.45 -8.18
CA LYS A 107 -1.16 27.67 -7.73
C LYS A 107 0.28 27.75 -8.22
N ILE A 108 0.88 26.64 -8.66
CA ILE A 108 2.25 26.62 -9.18
C ILE A 108 2.30 27.38 -10.51
N LYS A 109 3.09 28.47 -10.53
CA LYS A 109 3.29 29.34 -11.71
C LYS A 109 4.59 29.07 -12.46
N ASP A 110 5.47 28.27 -11.89
CA ASP A 110 6.77 27.93 -12.48
C ASP A 110 6.63 26.72 -13.43
N LEU A 111 7.47 26.63 -14.46
CA LEU A 111 7.55 25.47 -15.36
C LEU A 111 7.89 24.20 -14.56
N HIS A 112 7.21 23.09 -14.80
CA HIS A 112 7.40 21.85 -14.06
C HIS A 112 6.92 20.62 -14.84
N TYR A 113 7.30 19.44 -14.40
CA TYR A 113 6.71 18.16 -14.79
C TYR A 113 5.64 17.75 -13.78
N ARG A 114 4.60 17.06 -14.25
CA ARG A 114 3.55 16.48 -13.40
C ARG A 114 3.30 15.06 -13.84
N TYR A 115 3.16 14.14 -12.88
CA TYR A 115 2.78 12.77 -13.21
C TYR A 115 1.27 12.66 -13.46
N ASN A 116 0.92 12.08 -14.60
CA ASN A 116 -0.44 11.75 -14.99
C ASN A 116 -0.71 10.28 -14.69
N LYS A 117 -1.47 10.01 -13.60
CA LYS A 117 -1.75 8.66 -13.13
C LYS A 117 -2.59 7.81 -14.08
N ASP A 118 -3.40 8.44 -14.93
CA ASP A 118 -4.26 7.72 -15.87
C ASP A 118 -3.50 7.28 -17.12
N LYS A 119 -2.45 8.02 -17.48
CA LYS A 119 -1.58 7.70 -18.63
C LYS A 119 -0.26 7.02 -18.25
N ASP A 120 0.10 6.98 -16.97
CA ASP A 120 1.44 6.59 -16.48
C ASP A 120 2.56 7.37 -17.18
N THR A 121 2.40 8.69 -17.31
CA THR A 121 3.36 9.61 -17.97
C THR A 121 3.76 10.79 -17.10
N CYS A 122 4.96 11.31 -17.30
CA CYS A 122 5.38 12.60 -16.76
C CYS A 122 5.15 13.66 -17.84
N GLU A 123 4.21 14.57 -17.61
CA GLU A 123 3.81 15.58 -18.58
C GLU A 123 4.46 16.92 -18.22
N PHE A 124 5.07 17.59 -19.19
CA PHE A 124 5.61 18.94 -19.00
C PHE A 124 4.48 19.98 -19.00
N ILE A 125 4.43 20.81 -17.96
CA ILE A 125 3.39 21.80 -17.71
C ILE A 125 3.98 23.20 -17.85
N ILE A 126 3.30 24.03 -18.64
CA ILE A 126 3.64 25.44 -18.88
C ILE A 126 2.51 26.33 -18.35
N PRO A 127 2.59 26.81 -17.09
CA PRO A 127 1.58 27.72 -16.55
C PRO A 127 1.55 29.06 -17.30
N LYS A 128 0.38 29.69 -17.34
CA LYS A 128 0.24 31.04 -17.90
C LYS A 128 1.06 32.04 -17.08
N GLY A 129 1.90 32.82 -17.75
CA GLY A 129 2.75 33.84 -17.13
C GLY A 129 3.96 33.28 -16.37
N HIS A 130 4.38 32.04 -16.66
CA HIS A 130 5.60 31.47 -16.11
C HIS A 130 6.82 32.33 -16.45
N LYS A 131 7.76 32.43 -15.51
CA LYS A 131 9.02 33.16 -15.71
C LYS A 131 10.27 32.30 -15.46
N ARG A 132 10.10 31.18 -14.77
CA ARG A 132 11.19 30.31 -14.32
C ARG A 132 10.71 28.87 -14.20
N ARG A 133 11.67 27.97 -14.02
CA ARG A 133 11.45 26.57 -13.67
C ARG A 133 11.29 26.40 -12.15
N LEU A 134 10.44 25.47 -11.75
CA LEU A 134 10.28 25.05 -10.38
C LEU A 134 11.63 24.51 -9.87
N GLN A 135 12.07 24.96 -8.70
CA GLN A 135 13.41 24.62 -8.18
C GLN A 135 13.42 23.37 -7.28
N LYS A 136 12.27 23.02 -6.70
CA LYS A 136 12.11 21.86 -5.81
C LYS A 136 10.73 21.25 -6.03
N ALA A 137 10.64 19.93 -5.85
CA ALA A 137 9.36 19.24 -5.98
C ALA A 137 8.35 19.75 -4.93
N ILE A 138 7.12 19.97 -5.36
CA ILE A 138 5.99 20.35 -4.51
C ILE A 138 4.82 19.45 -4.90
N GLU A 139 4.49 18.49 -4.04
CA GLU A 139 3.46 17.48 -4.33
C GLU A 139 3.71 16.76 -5.68
N ASN A 140 2.73 16.79 -6.59
CA ASN A 140 2.82 16.21 -7.93
C ASN A 140 3.40 17.20 -8.97
N ALA A 141 4.30 18.07 -8.55
CA ALA A 141 5.01 18.98 -9.44
C ALA A 141 6.51 18.84 -9.19
N PHE A 142 7.24 18.55 -10.26
CA PHE A 142 8.65 18.21 -10.23
C PHE A 142 9.46 19.21 -11.09
N PRO A 143 10.65 19.64 -10.67
CA PRO A 143 11.53 20.50 -11.45
C PRO A 143 11.83 19.94 -12.84
N ASP A 144 12.13 18.64 -12.89
CA ASP A 144 12.65 17.95 -14.05
C ASP A 144 11.95 16.61 -14.29
N GLU A 145 12.08 16.10 -15.52
CA GLU A 145 11.46 14.84 -15.92
C GLU A 145 12.00 13.67 -15.09
N GLY A 146 13.32 13.62 -14.89
CA GLY A 146 13.97 12.58 -14.09
C GLY A 146 13.51 12.54 -12.64
N ASP A 147 13.20 13.70 -12.04
CA ASP A 147 12.60 13.77 -10.70
C ASP A 147 11.19 13.16 -10.69
N CYS A 148 10.38 13.52 -11.69
CA CYS A 148 9.05 12.93 -11.85
C CYS A 148 9.13 11.41 -12.07
N GLU A 149 10.04 10.94 -12.93
CA GLU A 149 10.17 9.51 -13.22
C GLU A 149 10.72 8.72 -12.05
N SER A 150 11.72 9.23 -11.34
CA SER A 150 12.30 8.54 -10.17
C SER A 150 11.32 8.47 -9.00
N MET A 151 10.45 9.48 -8.84
CA MET A 151 9.45 9.53 -7.78
C MET A 151 8.19 8.75 -8.12
N CYS A 152 7.67 8.91 -9.34
CA CYS A 152 6.36 8.38 -9.72
C CYS A 152 6.42 7.21 -10.69
N LYS A 153 7.52 6.99 -11.42
CA LYS A 153 7.64 5.92 -12.42
C LYS A 153 8.90 5.03 -12.30
N PRO A 154 9.35 4.65 -11.09
CA PRO A 154 10.57 3.86 -10.97
C PRO A 154 10.44 2.50 -11.66
N LYS A 155 11.56 2.03 -12.20
CA LYS A 155 11.74 0.67 -12.75
C LYS A 155 12.49 -0.17 -11.72
N ASN A 156 12.21 -1.46 -11.64
CA ASN A 156 12.83 -2.32 -10.63
C ASN A 156 14.36 -2.43 -10.77
N THR A 157 14.90 -2.29 -11.99
CA THR A 157 16.36 -2.23 -12.24
C THR A 157 17.06 -1.04 -11.57
N SER A 158 16.31 -0.01 -11.16
CA SER A 158 16.85 1.14 -10.42
C SER A 158 17.02 0.86 -8.92
N LEU A 159 16.58 -0.29 -8.40
CA LEU A 159 16.75 -0.69 -6.99
C LEU A 159 17.92 -1.68 -6.78
N THR A 160 18.51 -2.21 -7.85
CA THR A 160 19.65 -3.14 -7.82
C THR A 160 21.01 -2.43 -7.92
N SER A 161 21.06 -1.10 -7.97
CA SER A 161 22.32 -0.34 -7.91
C SER A 161 22.62 0.10 -6.48
N VAL A 162 22.92 -0.86 -5.61
CA VAL A 162 23.73 -0.61 -4.41
C VAL A 162 24.90 -1.59 -4.49
N PRO A 163 26.15 -1.09 -4.58
CA PRO A 163 27.35 -1.93 -4.70
C PRO A 163 27.61 -2.77 -3.45
#